data_AF-A0A7G7CSC3-F1
#
_entry.id   AF-A0A7G7CSC3-F1
#
_cell.length_a   1.000
_cell.length_b   1.000
_cell.length_c   1.000
_cell.angle_alpha   90.00
_cell.angle_beta   90.00
_cell.angle_gamma   90.00
#
_symmetry.space_group_name_H-M   'P 1'
#
loop_
_entity.id
_entity.type
_entity.pdbx_description
1 polymer ?
#
loop_
_entity_poly.entity_id
_entity_poly.type
_entity_poly.pdbx_seq_one_letter_code
_entity_poly.pdbx_strand_id
1 'polypeptide(L)'
;MRTAYRENLDNFAHDLIIMCDMVGSIMDKATEALVHSRLEPAEEALSTSDDLEDIRQRCEERAVKLLALENPVASDLRQVVSSIYIVEDLNRMASLSKHVAKAARRRHPDPAVPEAYRGYFVELGRLVRHMCETTRSLLVSPDTTVALQLTKDDDAVDDINEHLLTALTMKEWEYTTREAVDLTLLARYYERFADHCVNVSARIVYLTTGLTPDQYLAERAEAKDREEMLRHFQDLEKQFHGRSSPRPTDAPEG
;
A
#
# COMPACT_ATOMS: atom_id res chain seq x y z
N MET A 1 9.41 8.48 32.54
CA MET A 1 9.85 9.07 31.24
C MET A 1 9.74 8.06 30.11
N ARG A 2 10.52 6.96 30.09
CA ARG A 2 10.47 5.97 28.98
C ARG A 2 9.11 5.30 28.73
N THR A 3 8.26 5.12 29.76
CA THR A 3 6.94 4.50 29.61
C THR A 3 5.95 5.39 28.86
N ALA A 4 5.81 6.66 29.26
CA ALA A 4 4.91 7.61 28.59
C ALA A 4 5.32 7.86 27.14
N TYR A 5 6.62 7.88 26.85
CA TYR A 5 7.13 7.96 25.48
C TYR A 5 6.69 6.76 24.62
N ARG A 6 6.91 5.52 25.13
CA ARG A 6 6.47 4.30 24.45
C ARG A 6 4.95 4.26 24.26
N GLU A 7 4.19 4.63 25.29
CA GLU A 7 2.74 4.77 25.17
C GLU A 7 2.34 5.76 24.07
N ASN A 8 3.06 6.87 23.88
CA ASN A 8 2.78 7.78 22.77
C ASN A 8 3.10 7.16 21.42
N LEU A 9 4.17 6.39 21.28
CA LEU A 9 4.47 5.66 20.03
C LEU A 9 3.42 4.59 19.72
N ASP A 10 3.03 3.81 20.74
CA ASP A 10 2.02 2.75 20.61
C ASP A 10 0.65 3.35 20.26
N ASN A 11 0.28 4.46 20.90
CA ASN A 11 -0.95 5.17 20.56
C ASN A 11 -0.89 5.76 19.15
N PHE A 12 0.27 6.22 18.68
CA PHE A 12 0.40 6.70 17.31
C PHE A 12 0.18 5.54 16.32
N ALA A 13 0.84 4.40 16.53
CA ALA A 13 0.63 3.22 15.69
C ALA A 13 -0.84 2.76 15.71
N HIS A 14 -1.50 2.82 16.87
CA HIS A 14 -2.91 2.52 17.00
C HIS A 14 -3.80 3.49 16.21
N ASP A 15 -3.52 4.80 16.28
CA ASP A 15 -4.23 5.82 15.52
C ASP A 15 -4.12 5.57 14.00
N LEU A 16 -2.96 5.13 13.49
CA LEU A 16 -2.79 4.77 12.07
C LEU A 16 -3.69 3.59 11.66
N ILE A 17 -3.83 2.58 12.51
CA ILE A 17 -4.69 1.42 12.24
C ILE A 17 -6.16 1.87 12.18
N ILE A 18 -6.59 2.70 13.12
CA ILE A 18 -7.96 3.25 13.13
C ILE A 18 -8.21 4.08 11.86
N MET A 19 -7.27 4.96 11.49
CA MET A 19 -7.40 5.74 10.26
C MET A 19 -7.52 4.83 9.03
N CYS A 20 -6.72 3.77 8.94
CA CYS A 20 -6.77 2.81 7.84
C CYS A 20 -8.13 2.08 7.78
N ASP A 21 -8.66 1.66 8.93
CA ASP A 21 -9.99 1.05 9.04
C ASP A 21 -11.11 2.00 8.57
N MET A 22 -11.04 3.27 8.97
CA MET A 22 -12.00 4.29 8.55
C MET A 22 -11.91 4.57 7.05
N VAL A 23 -10.70 4.70 6.50
CA VAL A 23 -10.46 4.89 5.06
C VAL A 23 -11.07 3.76 4.25
N GLY A 24 -10.82 2.50 4.64
CA GLY A 24 -11.41 1.33 4.00
C GLY A 24 -12.94 1.36 4.05
N SER A 25 -13.52 1.70 5.21
CA SER A 25 -14.98 1.82 5.33
C SER A 25 -15.56 2.95 4.47
N ILE A 26 -14.88 4.09 4.34
CA ILE A 26 -15.33 5.20 3.48
C ILE A 26 -15.34 4.75 2.02
N MET A 27 -14.27 4.08 1.55
CA MET A 27 -14.18 3.59 0.18
C MET A 27 -15.23 2.50 -0.13
N ASP A 28 -15.45 1.57 0.80
CA ASP A 28 -16.47 0.52 0.66
C ASP A 28 -17.87 1.13 0.48
N LYS A 29 -18.25 2.06 1.37
CA LYS A 29 -19.54 2.75 1.31
C LYS A 29 -19.68 3.62 0.07
N ALA A 30 -18.61 4.33 -0.31
CA ALA A 30 -18.58 5.13 -1.53
C ALA A 30 -18.75 4.26 -2.79
N THR A 31 -18.12 3.09 -2.82
CA THR A 31 -18.24 2.11 -3.89
C THR A 31 -19.66 1.51 -3.92
N GLU A 32 -20.23 1.15 -2.78
CA GLU A 32 -21.62 0.67 -2.70
C GLU A 32 -22.60 1.71 -3.25
N ALA A 33 -22.45 2.96 -2.82
CA ALA A 33 -23.25 4.07 -3.31
C ALA A 33 -23.14 4.24 -4.83
N LEU A 34 -21.92 4.16 -5.36
CA LEU A 34 -21.63 4.31 -6.78
C LEU A 34 -22.27 3.19 -7.59
N VAL A 35 -21.99 1.94 -7.23
CA VAL A 35 -22.41 0.74 -7.97
C VAL A 35 -23.93 0.56 -7.90
N HIS A 36 -24.55 0.86 -6.77
CA HIS A 36 -25.99 0.63 -6.57
C HIS A 36 -26.84 1.89 -6.66
N SER A 37 -26.23 3.04 -6.97
CA SER A 37 -26.92 4.35 -7.04
C SER A 37 -27.70 4.66 -5.76
N ARG A 38 -27.10 4.37 -4.59
CA ARG A 38 -27.74 4.56 -3.28
C ARG A 38 -27.23 5.84 -2.62
N LEU A 39 -28.16 6.69 -2.18
CA LEU A 39 -27.83 7.95 -1.49
C LEU A 39 -27.30 7.73 -0.06
N GLU A 40 -27.90 6.81 0.68
CA GLU A 40 -27.58 6.56 2.10
C GLU A 40 -26.10 6.18 2.33
N PRO A 41 -25.51 5.17 1.65
CA PRO A 41 -24.09 4.86 1.80
C PRO A 41 -23.18 6.03 1.36
N ALA A 42 -23.63 6.86 0.42
CA ALA A 42 -22.87 8.04 0.01
C ALA A 42 -22.77 9.04 1.17
N GLU A 43 -23.89 9.37 1.82
CA GLU A 43 -23.90 10.29 2.95
C GLU A 43 -23.10 9.73 4.14
N GLU A 44 -23.22 8.44 4.43
CA GLU A 44 -22.42 7.81 5.47
C GLU A 44 -20.92 7.91 5.20
N ALA A 45 -20.48 7.66 3.97
CA ALA A 45 -19.08 7.80 3.58
C ALA A 45 -18.58 9.25 3.79
N LEU A 46 -19.42 10.25 3.48
CA LEU A 46 -19.08 11.65 3.71
C LEU A 46 -18.95 11.99 5.19
N SER A 47 -19.88 11.52 6.03
CA SER A 47 -19.82 11.70 7.48
C SER A 47 -18.61 11.02 8.10
N THR A 48 -18.34 9.75 7.75
CA THR A 48 -17.16 9.03 8.25
C THR A 48 -15.85 9.70 7.81
N SER A 49 -15.82 10.30 6.61
CA SER A 49 -14.67 11.09 6.16
C SER A 49 -14.47 12.37 6.96
N ASP A 50 -15.52 12.98 7.49
CA ASP A 50 -15.42 14.17 8.34
C ASP A 50 -14.90 13.78 9.74
N ASP A 51 -15.34 12.65 10.29
CA ASP A 51 -14.85 12.12 11.58
C ASP A 51 -13.36 11.76 11.56
N LEU A 52 -12.81 11.40 10.40
CA LEU A 52 -11.39 11.07 10.24
C LEU A 52 -10.47 12.28 10.50
N GLU A 53 -10.96 13.50 10.30
CA GLU A 53 -10.19 14.73 10.50
C GLU A 53 -9.72 14.89 11.95
N ASP A 54 -10.56 14.51 12.92
CA ASP A 54 -10.21 14.58 14.35
C ASP A 54 -9.03 13.64 14.68
N ILE A 55 -8.98 12.47 14.05
CA ILE A 55 -7.87 11.52 14.23
C ILE A 55 -6.61 12.05 13.55
N ARG A 56 -6.74 12.63 12.37
CA ARG A 56 -5.63 13.26 11.64
C ARG A 56 -4.98 14.36 12.49
N GLN A 57 -5.79 15.26 13.06
CA GLN A 57 -5.28 16.32 13.93
C GLN A 57 -4.62 15.75 15.19
N ARG A 58 -5.22 14.73 15.82
CA ARG A 58 -4.60 14.04 16.97
C ARG A 58 -3.23 13.45 16.63
N CYS A 59 -3.09 12.84 15.45
CA CYS A 59 -1.81 12.32 14.96
C CYS A 59 -0.76 13.42 14.79
N GLU A 60 -1.13 14.56 14.21
CA GLU A 60 -0.22 15.71 14.04
C GLU A 60 0.28 16.25 15.38
N GLU A 61 -0.63 16.50 16.33
CA GLU A 61 -0.29 16.99 17.67
C GLU A 61 0.66 16.01 18.39
N ARG A 62 0.39 14.71 18.26
CA ARG A 62 1.22 13.65 18.84
C ARG A 62 2.61 13.60 18.20
N ALA A 63 2.70 13.73 16.88
CA ALA A 63 3.96 13.76 16.16
C ALA A 63 4.85 14.93 16.61
N VAL A 64 4.27 16.14 16.69
CA VAL A 64 4.96 17.34 17.19
C VAL A 64 5.46 17.12 18.62
N LYS A 65 4.62 16.56 19.49
CA LYS A 65 4.98 16.29 20.88
C LYS A 65 6.14 15.31 21.00
N LEU A 66 6.11 14.21 20.24
CA LEU A 66 7.17 13.20 20.21
C LEU A 66 8.51 13.79 19.74
N LEU A 67 8.49 14.59 18.68
CA LEU A 67 9.71 15.22 18.15
C LEU A 67 10.27 16.30 19.09
N ALA A 68 9.39 17.12 19.68
CA ALA A 68 9.82 18.27 20.48
C ALA A 68 10.27 17.92 21.90
N LEU A 69 9.67 16.91 22.53
CA LEU A 69 9.89 16.63 23.96
C LEU A 69 10.82 15.44 24.22
N GLU A 70 10.91 14.50 23.29
CA GLU A 70 11.47 13.17 23.59
C GLU A 70 12.78 12.88 22.83
N ASN A 71 13.19 13.75 21.90
CA ASN A 71 14.42 13.64 21.10
C ASN A 71 14.68 12.21 20.58
N PRO A 72 13.75 11.64 19.78
CA PRO A 72 13.85 10.25 19.32
C PRO A 72 15.13 10.04 18.49
N VAL A 73 15.76 8.87 18.64
CA VAL A 73 17.01 8.52 17.94
C VAL A 73 16.80 7.31 17.02
N ALA A 74 17.51 7.30 15.90
CA ALA A 74 17.59 6.18 14.95
C ALA A 74 16.22 5.56 14.60
N SER A 75 15.90 4.38 15.13
CA SER A 75 14.66 3.64 14.87
C SER A 75 13.41 4.42 15.23
N ASP A 76 13.45 5.11 16.37
CA ASP A 76 12.25 5.77 16.87
C ASP A 76 11.95 7.03 16.05
N LEU A 77 13.00 7.73 15.60
CA LEU A 77 12.84 8.87 14.70
C LEU A 77 12.24 8.40 13.36
N ARG A 78 12.72 7.27 12.82
CA ARG A 78 12.12 6.67 11.63
C ARG A 78 10.66 6.29 11.86
N GLN A 79 10.30 5.77 13.03
CA GLN A 79 8.92 5.47 13.37
C GLN A 79 8.04 6.73 13.34
N VAL A 80 8.43 7.80 14.06
CA VAL A 80 7.65 9.05 14.09
C VAL A 80 7.52 9.66 12.70
N VAL A 81 8.62 9.75 11.94
CA VAL A 81 8.62 10.33 10.60
C VAL A 81 7.80 9.49 9.62
N SER A 82 7.93 8.17 9.65
CA SER A 82 7.14 7.28 8.79
C SER A 82 5.64 7.41 9.11
N SER A 83 5.28 7.47 10.39
CA SER A 83 3.90 7.68 10.81
C SER A 83 3.31 8.99 10.26
N ILE A 84 4.06 10.10 10.26
CA ILE A 84 3.61 11.38 9.67
C ILE A 84 3.26 11.22 8.19
N TYR A 85 4.13 10.56 7.41
CA TYR A 85 3.86 10.34 5.99
C TYR A 85 2.67 9.42 5.77
N ILE A 86 2.54 8.36 6.58
CA ILE A 86 1.42 7.42 6.50
C ILE A 86 0.09 8.13 6.81
N VAL A 87 0.06 9.05 7.79
CA VAL A 87 -1.15 9.87 8.07
C VAL A 87 -1.57 10.66 6.84
N GLU A 88 -0.62 11.28 6.13
CA GLU A 88 -0.94 12.03 4.92
C GLU A 88 -1.44 11.13 3.79
N ASP A 89 -0.83 9.96 3.58
CA ASP A 89 -1.30 9.00 2.59
C ASP A 89 -2.72 8.50 2.90
N LEU A 90 -3.01 8.14 4.16
CA LEU A 90 -4.35 7.74 4.60
C LEU A 90 -5.38 8.87 4.44
N ASN A 91 -5.00 10.11 4.72
CA ASN A 91 -5.85 11.28 4.51
C ASN A 91 -6.18 11.50 3.01
N ARG A 92 -5.19 11.28 2.13
CA ARG A 92 -5.42 11.34 0.67
C ARG A 92 -6.37 10.25 0.21
N MET A 93 -6.20 9.02 0.70
CA MET A 93 -7.12 7.91 0.44
C MET A 93 -8.56 8.23 0.89
N ALA A 94 -8.75 8.81 2.08
CA ALA A 94 -10.05 9.27 2.56
C ALA A 94 -10.68 10.31 1.62
N SER A 95 -9.89 11.31 1.20
CA SER A 95 -10.34 12.37 0.29
C SER A 95 -10.76 11.84 -1.08
N LEU A 96 -10.01 10.89 -1.64
CA LEU A 96 -10.36 10.23 -2.91
C LEU A 96 -11.68 9.44 -2.77
N SER A 97 -11.84 8.70 -1.66
CA SER A 97 -13.08 7.99 -1.35
C SER A 97 -14.27 8.94 -1.20
N LYS A 98 -14.06 10.11 -0.57
CA LYS A 98 -15.05 11.19 -0.48
C LYS A 98 -15.46 11.72 -1.86
N HIS A 99 -14.53 11.80 -2.81
CA HIS A 99 -14.84 12.20 -4.18
C HIS A 99 -15.73 11.16 -4.90
N VAL A 100 -15.47 9.87 -4.70
CA VAL A 100 -16.33 8.78 -5.20
C VAL A 100 -17.75 8.91 -4.63
N ALA A 101 -17.88 9.07 -3.31
CA ALA A 101 -19.18 9.26 -2.65
C ALA A 101 -19.93 10.51 -3.15
N LYS A 102 -19.21 11.63 -3.34
CA LYS A 102 -19.79 12.87 -3.90
C LYS A 102 -20.29 12.66 -5.34
N ALA A 103 -19.58 11.89 -6.16
CA ALA A 103 -20.00 11.59 -7.52
C ALA A 103 -21.31 10.78 -7.52
N ALA A 104 -21.38 9.72 -6.73
CA ALA A 104 -22.58 8.90 -6.55
C ALA A 104 -23.78 9.75 -6.08
N ARG A 105 -23.60 10.52 -5.00
CA ARG A 105 -24.63 11.42 -4.46
C ARG A 105 -25.14 12.43 -5.49
N ARG A 106 -24.23 13.06 -6.23
CA ARG A 106 -24.57 14.12 -7.19
C ARG A 106 -25.44 13.60 -8.34
N ARG A 107 -25.34 12.31 -8.67
CA ARG A 107 -26.05 11.69 -9.79
C ARG A 107 -27.35 11.02 -9.38
N HIS A 108 -27.49 10.64 -8.11
CA HIS A 108 -28.71 10.08 -7.56
C HIS A 108 -29.97 10.88 -7.96
N PRO A 109 -31.07 10.23 -8.41
CA PRO A 109 -31.27 8.77 -8.42
C PRO A 109 -30.68 8.05 -9.63
N ASP A 110 -30.14 8.78 -10.60
CA ASP A 110 -29.52 8.20 -11.80
C ASP A 110 -28.12 7.62 -11.49
N PRO A 111 -27.68 6.59 -12.21
CA PRO A 111 -26.33 6.05 -12.05
C PRO A 111 -25.26 7.06 -12.50
N ALA A 112 -24.15 7.11 -11.77
CA ALA A 112 -23.01 7.94 -12.16
C ALA A 112 -22.16 7.33 -13.28
N VAL A 113 -22.18 5.99 -13.37
CA VAL A 113 -21.44 5.20 -14.36
C VAL A 113 -22.43 4.45 -15.25
N PRO A 114 -22.22 4.37 -16.57
CA PRO A 114 -23.08 3.58 -17.44
C PRO A 114 -23.05 2.09 -17.09
N GLU A 115 -24.15 1.38 -17.38
CA GLU A 115 -24.32 -0.03 -17.01
C GLU A 115 -23.18 -0.93 -17.53
N ALA A 116 -22.74 -0.68 -18.77
CA ALA A 116 -21.66 -1.44 -19.40
C ALA A 116 -20.33 -1.36 -18.62
N TYR A 117 -20.12 -0.30 -17.84
CA TYR A 117 -18.89 -0.07 -17.09
C TYR A 117 -19.01 -0.37 -15.59
N ARG A 118 -20.23 -0.64 -15.09
CA ARG A 118 -20.49 -0.90 -13.66
C ARG A 118 -19.63 -2.03 -13.10
N GLY A 119 -19.44 -3.11 -13.87
CA GLY A 119 -18.64 -4.27 -13.47
C GLY A 119 -17.19 -3.94 -13.15
N TYR A 120 -16.58 -2.98 -13.87
CA TYR A 120 -15.21 -2.55 -13.59
C TYR A 120 -15.11 -1.83 -12.24
N PHE A 121 -16.10 -1.04 -11.86
CA PHE A 121 -16.10 -0.35 -10.56
C PHE A 121 -16.36 -1.30 -9.39
N VAL A 122 -17.13 -2.37 -9.60
CA VAL A 122 -17.23 -3.47 -8.63
C VAL A 122 -15.86 -4.10 -8.40
N GLU A 123 -15.14 -4.38 -9.48
CA GLU A 123 -13.82 -5.01 -9.40
C GLU A 123 -12.75 -4.07 -8.81
N LEU A 124 -12.73 -2.80 -9.23
CA LEU A 124 -11.87 -1.77 -8.63
C LEU A 124 -12.11 -1.66 -7.12
N GLY A 125 -13.37 -1.63 -6.69
CA GLY A 125 -13.75 -1.64 -5.28
C GLY A 125 -13.17 -2.84 -4.53
N ARG A 126 -13.29 -4.04 -5.10
CA ARG A 126 -12.73 -5.27 -4.53
C ARG A 126 -11.20 -5.20 -4.42
N LEU A 127 -10.51 -4.73 -5.46
CA LEU A 127 -9.06 -4.62 -5.50
C LEU A 127 -8.55 -3.60 -4.47
N VAL A 128 -9.08 -2.37 -4.46
CA VAL A 128 -8.61 -1.35 -3.52
C VAL A 128 -8.94 -1.70 -2.06
N ARG A 129 -10.05 -2.41 -1.81
CA ARG A 129 -10.36 -2.97 -0.49
C ARG A 129 -9.30 -3.98 -0.07
N HIS A 130 -8.94 -4.91 -0.95
CA HIS A 130 -7.89 -5.88 -0.66
C HIS A 130 -6.55 -5.20 -0.36
N MET A 131 -6.16 -4.20 -1.17
CA MET A 131 -4.95 -3.43 -0.92
C MET A 131 -4.99 -2.70 0.43
N CYS A 132 -6.14 -2.11 0.78
CA CYS A 132 -6.33 -1.44 2.07
C CYS A 132 -6.24 -2.42 3.26
N GLU A 133 -6.84 -3.61 3.15
CA GLU A 133 -6.74 -4.68 4.14
C GLU A 133 -5.29 -5.16 4.31
N THR A 134 -4.54 -5.28 3.20
CA THR A 134 -3.10 -5.59 3.22
C THR A 134 -2.31 -4.46 3.88
N THR A 135 -2.55 -3.21 3.53
CA THR A 135 -1.95 -2.03 4.17
C THR A 135 -2.20 -2.03 5.68
N ARG A 136 -3.44 -2.28 6.11
CA ARG A 136 -3.80 -2.42 7.53
C ARG A 136 -3.00 -3.53 8.20
N SER A 137 -2.88 -4.70 7.55
CA SER A 137 -2.12 -5.83 8.10
C SER A 137 -0.64 -5.47 8.32
N LEU A 138 -0.05 -4.70 7.40
CA LEU A 138 1.33 -4.21 7.51
C LEU A 138 1.51 -3.18 8.63
N LEU A 139 0.50 -2.34 8.90
CA LEU A 139 0.51 -1.42 10.04
C LEU A 139 0.46 -2.16 11.39
N VAL A 140 -0.23 -3.31 11.44
CA VAL A 140 -0.29 -4.17 12.63
C VAL A 140 1.00 -4.99 12.79
N SER A 141 1.47 -5.59 11.70
CA SER A 141 2.63 -6.47 11.68
C SER A 141 3.46 -6.20 10.42
N PRO A 142 4.50 -5.34 10.53
CA PRO A 142 5.35 -5.00 9.40
C PRO A 142 6.05 -6.21 8.80
N ASP A 143 5.82 -6.46 7.51
CA ASP A 143 6.51 -7.48 6.71
C ASP A 143 6.94 -6.88 5.38
N THR A 144 8.25 -6.88 5.12
CA THR A 144 8.82 -6.27 3.90
C THR A 144 8.47 -7.04 2.63
N THR A 145 8.24 -8.35 2.71
CA THR A 145 7.85 -9.18 1.57
C THR A 145 6.42 -8.88 1.17
N VAL A 146 5.52 -8.79 2.15
CA VAL A 146 4.12 -8.41 1.91
C VAL A 146 4.03 -6.95 1.43
N ALA A 147 4.83 -6.04 1.99
CA ALA A 147 4.86 -4.64 1.56
C ALA A 147 5.28 -4.47 0.08
N LEU A 148 6.23 -5.28 -0.39
CA LEU A 148 6.65 -5.31 -1.79
C LEU A 148 5.63 -5.96 -2.73
N GLN A 149 4.71 -6.77 -2.21
CA GLN A 149 3.66 -7.40 -3.01
C GLN A 149 2.57 -6.40 -3.41
N LEU A 150 2.30 -5.39 -2.58
CA LEU A 150 1.31 -4.33 -2.87
C LEU A 150 1.56 -3.61 -4.20
N THR A 151 2.82 -3.41 -4.60
CA THR A 151 3.17 -2.83 -5.91
C THR A 151 2.66 -3.68 -7.07
N LYS A 152 2.63 -5.00 -6.93
CA LYS A 152 2.09 -5.89 -7.97
C LYS A 152 0.56 -5.98 -7.92
N ASP A 153 -0.02 -5.80 -6.73
CA ASP A 153 -1.48 -5.78 -6.59
C ASP A 153 -2.07 -4.52 -7.26
N ASP A 154 -1.29 -3.44 -7.33
CA ASP A 154 -1.58 -2.18 -8.02
C ASP A 154 -1.69 -2.35 -9.56
N ASP A 155 -0.87 -3.23 -10.16
CA ASP A 155 -0.90 -3.51 -11.61
C ASP A 155 -2.33 -3.86 -12.10
N ALA A 156 -3.11 -4.58 -11.28
CA ALA A 156 -4.48 -4.94 -11.62
C ALA A 156 -5.45 -3.74 -11.63
N VAL A 157 -5.20 -2.73 -10.78
CA VAL A 157 -5.96 -1.47 -10.76
C VAL A 157 -5.60 -0.62 -11.97
N ASP A 158 -4.31 -0.54 -12.30
CA ASP A 158 -3.78 0.16 -13.47
C ASP A 158 -4.31 -0.40 -14.78
N ASP A 159 -4.33 -1.73 -14.93
CA ASP A 159 -4.87 -2.40 -16.12
C ASP A 159 -6.35 -2.02 -16.36
N ILE A 160 -7.16 -1.99 -15.30
CA ILE A 160 -8.57 -1.57 -15.40
C ILE A 160 -8.66 -0.09 -15.73
N ASN A 161 -7.82 0.76 -15.12
CA ASN A 161 -7.79 2.18 -15.40
C ASN A 161 -7.46 2.46 -16.87
N GLU A 162 -6.39 1.87 -17.39
CA GLU A 162 -5.97 1.99 -18.79
C GLU A 162 -7.08 1.52 -19.73
N HIS A 163 -7.73 0.40 -19.41
CA HIS A 163 -8.84 -0.11 -20.20
C HIS A 163 -10.01 0.88 -20.26
N LEU A 164 -10.42 1.41 -19.10
CA LEU A 164 -11.50 2.39 -18.99
C LEU A 164 -11.18 3.68 -19.76
N LEU A 165 -9.96 4.19 -19.65
CA LEU A 165 -9.52 5.39 -20.38
C LEU A 165 -9.44 5.13 -21.89
N THR A 166 -8.97 3.96 -22.30
CA THR A 166 -8.92 3.57 -23.71
C THR A 166 -10.32 3.52 -24.31
N ALA A 167 -11.30 2.95 -23.59
CA ALA A 167 -12.69 2.88 -24.05
C ALA A 167 -13.31 4.26 -24.34
N LEU A 168 -12.89 5.30 -23.61
CA LEU A 168 -13.36 6.68 -23.85
C LEU A 168 -12.80 7.32 -25.12
N THR A 169 -11.70 6.82 -25.65
CA THR A 169 -11.05 7.33 -26.86
C THR A 169 -11.46 6.57 -28.12
N MET A 170 -12.24 5.51 -27.98
CA MET A 170 -12.78 4.77 -29.11
C MET A 170 -13.77 5.63 -29.89
N LYS A 171 -13.81 5.46 -31.22
CA LYS A 171 -14.55 6.32 -32.16
C LYS A 171 -16.07 6.38 -31.88
N GLU A 172 -16.61 5.41 -31.16
CA GLU A 172 -18.04 5.21 -30.93
C GLU A 172 -18.37 5.25 -29.43
N TRP A 173 -18.04 6.34 -28.74
CA TRP A 173 -18.56 6.56 -27.39
C TRP A 173 -20.08 6.83 -27.45
N GLU A 174 -20.87 5.87 -26.98
CA GLU A 174 -22.34 5.88 -27.11
C GLU A 174 -23.05 6.68 -26.01
N TYR A 175 -22.33 7.11 -24.98
CA TYR A 175 -22.89 7.81 -23.81
C TYR A 175 -22.63 9.32 -23.88
N THR A 176 -23.09 10.06 -22.88
CA THR A 176 -22.89 11.51 -22.82
C THR A 176 -21.45 11.87 -22.46
N THR A 177 -21.01 13.08 -22.84
CA THR A 177 -19.73 13.66 -22.37
C THR A 177 -19.66 13.73 -20.85
N ARG A 178 -20.81 13.91 -20.20
CA ARG A 178 -20.92 13.95 -18.75
C ARG A 178 -20.59 12.59 -18.10
N GLU A 179 -21.02 11.49 -18.70
CA GLU A 179 -20.68 10.13 -18.25
C GLU A 179 -19.21 9.82 -18.54
N ALA A 180 -18.68 10.27 -19.68
CA ALA A 180 -17.25 10.16 -19.97
C ALA A 180 -16.38 10.84 -18.89
N VAL A 181 -16.74 12.07 -18.51
CA VAL A 181 -16.00 12.80 -17.45
C VAL A 181 -16.09 12.10 -16.10
N ASP A 182 -17.28 11.60 -15.71
CA ASP A 182 -17.42 10.89 -14.44
C ASP A 182 -16.63 9.59 -14.44
N LEU A 183 -16.67 8.82 -15.53
CA LEU A 183 -15.91 7.58 -15.66
C LEU A 183 -14.40 7.83 -15.55
N THR A 184 -13.86 8.83 -16.24
CA THR A 184 -12.45 9.24 -16.12
C THR A 184 -12.07 9.59 -14.69
N LEU A 185 -12.87 10.44 -14.03
CA LEU A 185 -12.56 10.91 -12.69
C LEU A 185 -12.63 9.77 -11.67
N LEU A 186 -13.67 8.95 -11.75
CA LEU A 186 -13.84 7.80 -10.87
C LEU A 186 -12.70 6.80 -11.04
N ALA A 187 -12.37 6.39 -12.28
CA ALA A 187 -11.25 5.48 -12.55
C ALA A 187 -9.95 6.01 -11.92
N ARG A 188 -9.67 7.30 -12.11
CA ARG A 188 -8.50 7.96 -11.52
C ARG A 188 -8.56 8.03 -9.99
N TYR A 189 -9.72 8.13 -9.36
CA TYR A 189 -9.79 8.13 -7.90
C TYR A 189 -9.44 6.76 -7.29
N TYR A 190 -9.81 5.67 -7.97
CA TYR A 190 -9.42 4.31 -7.55
C TYR A 190 -7.93 4.04 -7.76
N GLU A 191 -7.36 4.40 -8.92
CA GLU A 191 -5.91 4.28 -9.17
C GLU A 191 -5.10 5.09 -8.15
N ARG A 192 -5.45 6.37 -7.94
CA ARG A 192 -4.80 7.19 -6.92
C ARG A 192 -4.95 6.65 -5.50
N PHE A 193 -6.01 5.91 -5.19
CA PHE A 193 -6.16 5.28 -3.89
C PHE A 193 -5.19 4.12 -3.74
N ALA A 194 -5.06 3.30 -4.79
CA ALA A 194 -4.13 2.17 -4.86
C ALA A 194 -2.66 2.63 -4.77
N ASP A 195 -2.29 3.69 -5.49
CA ASP A 195 -1.03 4.44 -5.35
C ASP A 195 -0.68 4.73 -3.88
N HIS A 196 -1.65 5.22 -3.11
CA HIS A 196 -1.42 5.57 -1.71
C HIS A 196 -1.27 4.34 -0.81
N CYS A 197 -1.89 3.20 -1.13
CA CYS A 197 -1.58 1.92 -0.47
C CYS A 197 -0.11 1.51 -0.69
N VAL A 198 0.40 1.67 -1.92
CA VAL A 198 1.81 1.41 -2.27
C VAL A 198 2.75 2.39 -1.57
N ASN A 199 2.38 3.67 -1.47
CA ASN A 199 3.18 4.65 -0.72
C ASN A 199 3.29 4.27 0.77
N VAL A 200 2.18 3.86 1.40
CA VAL A 200 2.22 3.38 2.79
C VAL A 200 3.10 2.14 2.92
N SER A 201 3.00 1.18 2.00
CA SER A 201 3.84 -0.03 2.05
C SER A 201 5.33 0.29 1.91
N ALA A 202 5.68 1.23 1.03
CA ALA A 202 7.04 1.73 0.88
C ALA A 202 7.57 2.40 2.17
N ARG A 203 6.70 3.14 2.88
CA ARG A 203 7.05 3.69 4.21
C ARG A 203 7.30 2.61 5.24
N ILE A 204 6.58 1.50 5.19
CA ILE A 204 6.77 0.37 6.10
C ILE A 204 8.09 -0.35 5.81
N VAL A 205 8.48 -0.50 4.53
CA VAL A 205 9.82 -1.01 4.18
C VAL A 205 10.90 -0.11 4.76
N TYR A 206 10.77 1.21 4.60
CA TYR A 206 11.72 2.18 5.16
C TYR A 206 11.77 2.15 6.69
N LEU A 207 10.61 2.03 7.35
CA LEU A 207 10.52 1.91 8.80
C LEU A 207 11.36 0.73 9.31
N THR A 208 11.15 -0.44 8.72
CA THR A 208 11.79 -1.70 9.15
C THR A 208 13.26 -1.77 8.77
N THR A 209 13.64 -1.31 7.58
CA THR A 209 14.98 -1.54 7.01
C THR A 209 15.89 -0.31 7.03
N GLY A 210 15.31 0.89 7.06
CA GLY A 210 16.03 2.14 6.82
C GLY A 210 16.32 2.44 5.34
N LEU A 211 15.85 1.60 4.42
CA LEU A 211 16.08 1.69 2.98
C LEU A 211 14.79 1.99 2.22
N THR A 212 14.90 2.59 1.04
CA THR A 212 13.78 2.61 0.09
C THR A 212 13.51 1.20 -0.45
N PRO A 213 12.31 0.91 -0.98
CA PRO A 213 12.02 -0.38 -1.61
C PRO A 213 13.06 -0.80 -2.66
N ASP A 214 13.45 0.12 -3.55
CA ASP A 214 14.46 -0.16 -4.59
C ASP A 214 15.83 -0.50 -4.01
N GLN A 215 16.28 0.25 -3.00
CA GLN A 215 17.53 -0.02 -2.30
C GLN A 215 17.49 -1.37 -1.60
N TYR A 216 16.39 -1.68 -0.93
CA TYR A 216 16.19 -2.95 -0.25
C TYR A 216 16.20 -4.15 -1.22
N LEU A 217 15.55 -4.00 -2.38
CA LEU A 217 15.56 -5.01 -3.45
C LEU A 217 16.97 -5.20 -4.02
N ALA A 218 17.70 -4.12 -4.27
CA ALA A 218 19.08 -4.17 -4.77
C ALA A 218 20.01 -4.90 -3.77
N GLU A 219 19.97 -4.55 -2.49
CA GLU A 219 20.78 -5.22 -1.46
C GLU A 219 20.44 -6.71 -1.34
N ARG A 220 19.15 -7.08 -1.44
CA ARG A 220 18.74 -8.49 -1.44
C ARG A 220 19.24 -9.25 -2.66
N ALA A 221 19.21 -8.62 -3.85
CA ALA A 221 19.73 -9.22 -5.07
C ALA A 221 21.24 -9.48 -4.95
N GLU A 222 22.01 -8.48 -4.53
CA GLU A 222 23.45 -8.66 -4.33
C GLU A 222 23.78 -9.71 -3.26
N ALA A 223 23.02 -9.76 -2.16
CA ALA A 223 23.21 -10.76 -1.12
C ALA A 223 22.97 -12.18 -1.66
N LYS A 224 21.94 -12.35 -2.49
CA LYS A 224 21.63 -13.62 -3.15
C LYS A 224 22.75 -14.03 -4.13
N ASP A 225 23.22 -13.10 -4.95
CA ASP A 225 24.31 -13.36 -5.90
C ASP A 225 25.61 -13.75 -5.19
N ARG A 226 25.93 -13.09 -4.07
CA ARG A 226 27.08 -13.46 -3.21
C ARG A 226 26.93 -14.86 -2.62
N GLU A 227 25.73 -15.22 -2.17
CA GLU A 227 25.45 -16.55 -1.63
C GLU A 227 25.58 -17.64 -2.70
N GLU A 228 25.05 -17.40 -3.91
CA GLU A 228 25.18 -18.31 -5.05
C GLU A 228 26.64 -18.49 -5.47
N MET A 229 27.44 -17.42 -5.49
CA MET A 229 28.88 -17.48 -5.75
C MET A 229 29.62 -18.32 -4.70
N LEU A 230 29.30 -18.14 -3.41
CA LEU A 230 29.90 -18.92 -2.32
C LEU A 230 29.55 -20.40 -2.42
N ARG A 231 28.30 -20.74 -2.75
CA ARG A 231 27.88 -22.14 -2.98
C ARG A 231 28.64 -22.75 -4.15
N HIS A 232 28.76 -22.02 -5.27
CA HIS A 232 29.52 -22.49 -6.42
C HIS A 232 31.00 -22.75 -6.09
N PHE A 233 31.62 -21.85 -5.31
CA PHE A 233 33.01 -22.02 -4.87
C PHE A 233 33.19 -23.25 -3.97
N GLN A 234 32.28 -23.46 -3.02
CA GLN A 234 32.30 -24.65 -2.16
C GLN A 234 32.15 -25.96 -2.95
N ASP A 235 31.33 -25.96 -4.00
CA ASP A 235 31.15 -27.12 -4.86
C ASP A 235 32.39 -27.40 -5.72
N LEU A 236 33.08 -26.36 -6.21
CA LEU A 236 34.39 -26.49 -6.86
C LEU A 236 35.42 -27.07 -5.89
N GLU A 237 35.53 -26.56 -4.66
CA GLU A 237 36.48 -27.07 -3.66
C GLU A 237 36.29 -28.56 -3.39
N LYS A 238 35.04 -29.03 -3.27
CA LYS A 238 34.71 -30.46 -3.12
C LYS A 238 35.16 -31.29 -4.32
N GLN A 239 35.00 -30.79 -5.55
CA GLN A 239 35.45 -31.48 -6.76
C GLN A 239 36.97 -31.61 -6.84
N PHE A 240 37.72 -30.62 -6.38
CA PHE A 240 39.18 -30.64 -6.36
C PHE A 240 39.76 -31.47 -5.20
N HIS A 241 39.11 -31.51 -4.03
CA HIS A 241 39.55 -32.32 -2.88
C HIS A 241 39.17 -33.81 -3.00
N GLY A 242 38.20 -34.16 -3.84
CA GLY A 242 37.87 -35.54 -4.22
C GLY A 242 38.89 -36.22 -5.14
N ARG A 243 39.86 -35.47 -5.69
CA ARG A 243 40.98 -35.99 -6.50
C ARG A 243 42.29 -35.98 -5.72
N SER A 244 42.30 -36.60 -4.54
CA SER A 244 43.55 -36.97 -3.87
C SER A 244 44.07 -38.27 -4.51
N SER A 245 45.02 -38.17 -5.44
CA SER A 245 45.71 -39.35 -6.01
C SER A 245 46.25 -40.26 -4.90
N PRO A 246 46.16 -41.60 -5.03
CA PRO A 246 46.79 -42.49 -4.07
C PRO A 246 48.30 -42.29 -4.11
N ARG A 247 48.91 -41.97 -2.97
CA ARG A 247 50.37 -42.07 -2.80
C ARG A 247 50.74 -43.56 -2.86
N PRO A 248 51.62 -44.01 -3.77
CA PRO A 248 52.24 -45.31 -3.62
C PRO A 248 53.15 -45.23 -2.39
N THR A 249 52.76 -45.99 -1.37
CA THR A 249 53.47 -46.20 -0.12
C THR A 249 54.85 -46.81 -0.37
N ASP A 250 55.82 -46.34 0.41
CA ASP A 250 57.12 -46.96 0.61
C ASP A 250 57.00 -48.46 0.96
N ALA A 251 58.08 -49.17 0.62
CA ALA A 251 58.28 -50.63 0.57
C ALA A 251 57.93 -51.44 1.84
N PRO A 252 58.08 -52.78 1.75
CA PRO A 252 59.13 -53.34 2.61
C PRO A 252 60.10 -54.27 1.88
N GLU A 253 61.28 -54.34 2.48
CA GLU A 253 62.45 -55.13 2.18
C GLU A 253 62.16 -56.63 1.97
N GLY A 254 62.87 -57.23 1.02
CA GLY A 254 62.91 -58.66 0.72
C GLY A 254 63.83 -58.95 -0.46
#